data_AF-A0AAE0RNK8-F1
#
_entry.id   AF-A0AAE0RNK8-F1
#
_cell.length_a   1.000
_cell.length_b   1.000
_cell.length_c   1.000
_cell.angle_alpha   90.00
_cell.angle_beta   90.00
_cell.angle_gamma   90.00
#
_symmetry.space_group_name_H-M   'P 1'
#
loop_
_entity.id
_entity.type
_entity.pdbx_description
1 polymer ?
#
loop_
_entity_poly.entity_id
_entity_poly.type
_entity_poly.pdbx_seq_one_letter_code
_entity_poly.pdbx_strand_id
1 'polypeptide(L)'
;MLCSVLPAFAPRRDFCRRATRQCSYTLFSFFCSLLKAEAGNFMVQFSCSVLRTSNRRSNSTQGSFVLGRGKRYSYVDSMPSVAQAEYGIKDVWHSNMEEEFKKVRQMIQQYKYVAMDTEFPGVVARPIGEFRSTADYQYQLLRCNVDLLKIIQVGLTFLDDNGQTPSPISTWQFNFKFNLTEDMYAQESIDLLTNSGIQFKKHEDEGIEVSEFAELLMTSGIVLSDKVRWLSFHSGYDFGYMLKILTNTTLPTEEEEFFSLIKLYFPNIYDVKYLMKSCKNLKGGLQEVAEQLEIERIGPQHQAGSDSLLTGAAFFKMREMFFEDNIDDAKYCGHLYGLGTSYVQNGSGYDLNNYVSNNSHTPVLLNSLNNEENASSSHHTAS
;
A
#
# COMPACT_ATOMS: atom_id res chain seq x y z
N MET A 1 -57.19 1.02 -35.72
CA MET A 1 -56.90 2.43 -36.08
C MET A 1 -56.43 3.14 -34.82
N LEU A 2 -55.24 3.77 -34.88
CA LEU A 2 -54.74 4.90 -34.06
C LEU A 2 -54.67 4.67 -32.52
N CYS A 3 -53.54 4.42 -31.85
CA CYS A 3 -52.19 5.01 -31.83
C CYS A 3 -52.08 6.33 -31.03
N SER A 4 -51.02 6.43 -30.21
CA SER A 4 -50.46 7.59 -29.47
C SER A 4 -51.13 7.90 -28.10
N VAL A 5 -50.46 8.17 -26.96
CA VAL A 5 -49.07 8.58 -26.62
C VAL A 5 -48.72 8.08 -25.19
N LEU A 6 -47.52 7.51 -25.00
CA LEU A 6 -46.84 7.34 -23.70
C LEU A 6 -45.63 8.30 -23.66
N PRO A 7 -45.27 8.93 -22.52
CA PRO A 7 -43.99 9.60 -22.39
C PRO A 7 -42.90 8.60 -21.98
N ALA A 8 -41.83 8.55 -22.77
CA ALA A 8 -40.63 7.78 -22.52
C ALA A 8 -39.75 8.47 -21.45
N PHE A 9 -39.43 7.75 -20.37
CA PHE A 9 -38.30 8.08 -19.50
C PHE A 9 -37.01 7.54 -20.13
N ALA A 10 -36.10 8.44 -20.50
CA ALA A 10 -34.78 8.11 -21.03
C ALA A 10 -33.82 7.69 -19.91
N PRO A 11 -32.96 6.67 -20.09
CA PRO A 11 -31.86 6.39 -19.18
C PRO A 11 -30.68 7.34 -19.45
N ARG A 12 -30.17 7.98 -18.40
CA ARG A 12 -29.05 8.94 -18.41
C ARG A 12 -27.77 8.30 -18.99
N ARG A 13 -27.36 8.76 -20.18
CA ARG A 13 -26.09 8.42 -20.86
C ARG A 13 -24.89 9.29 -20.45
N ASP A 14 -25.04 10.17 -19.47
CA ASP A 14 -24.02 11.18 -19.14
C ASP A 14 -22.99 10.77 -18.08
N PHE A 15 -23.20 9.67 -17.36
CA PHE A 15 -22.23 9.19 -16.35
C PHE A 15 -21.08 8.39 -16.98
N CYS A 16 -21.39 7.58 -17.99
CA CYS A 16 -20.40 6.75 -18.69
C CYS A 16 -19.37 7.61 -19.45
N ARG A 17 -19.77 8.77 -20.02
CA ARG A 17 -18.86 9.67 -20.77
C ARG A 17 -17.85 10.41 -19.89
N ARG A 18 -18.14 10.64 -18.60
CA ARG A 18 -17.17 11.23 -17.66
C ARG A 18 -16.12 10.21 -17.22
N ALA A 19 -16.53 8.98 -16.91
CA ALA A 19 -15.60 7.90 -16.56
C ALA A 19 -14.66 7.55 -17.72
N THR A 20 -15.16 7.46 -18.97
CA THR A 20 -14.28 7.17 -20.13
C THR A 20 -13.33 8.33 -20.45
N ARG A 21 -13.75 9.59 -20.26
CA ARG A 21 -12.86 10.76 -20.45
C ARG A 21 -11.79 10.82 -19.36
N GLN A 22 -12.14 10.62 -18.08
CA GLN A 22 -11.19 10.63 -16.97
C GLN A 22 -10.15 9.50 -17.12
N CYS A 23 -10.59 8.28 -17.48
CA CYS A 23 -9.68 7.16 -17.75
C CYS A 23 -8.71 7.45 -18.90
N SER A 24 -9.16 8.13 -19.96
CA SER A 24 -8.29 8.58 -21.05
C SER A 24 -7.28 9.63 -20.60
N TYR A 25 -7.63 10.56 -19.69
CA TYR A 25 -6.69 11.55 -19.17
C TYR A 25 -5.65 10.93 -18.23
N THR A 26 -5.98 9.91 -17.44
CA THR A 26 -5.03 9.26 -16.52
C THR A 26 -4.08 8.32 -17.25
N LEU A 27 -4.58 7.53 -18.20
CA LEU A 27 -3.72 6.77 -19.13
C LEU A 27 -2.84 7.72 -19.95
N PHE A 28 -3.36 8.88 -20.38
CA PHE A 28 -2.58 9.90 -21.07
C PHE A 28 -1.55 10.59 -20.16
N SER A 29 -1.87 10.85 -18.88
CA SER A 29 -0.91 11.41 -17.92
C SER A 29 0.21 10.42 -17.63
N PHE A 30 -0.11 9.13 -17.48
CA PHE A 30 0.87 8.06 -17.34
C PHE A 30 1.72 7.92 -18.61
N PHE A 31 1.10 7.87 -19.79
CA PHE A 31 1.82 7.85 -21.08
C PHE A 31 2.68 9.11 -21.31
N CYS A 32 2.22 10.29 -20.88
CA CYS A 32 2.99 11.53 -20.99
C CYS A 32 4.16 11.57 -19.99
N SER A 33 4.01 11.00 -18.80
CA SER A 33 5.12 10.82 -17.86
C SER A 33 6.15 9.80 -18.38
N LEU A 34 5.69 8.72 -19.02
CA LEU A 34 6.55 7.74 -19.70
C LEU A 34 7.32 8.39 -20.88
N LEU A 35 6.62 9.18 -21.70
CA LEU A 35 7.22 9.91 -22.82
C LEU A 35 8.20 11.02 -22.37
N LYS A 36 7.99 11.62 -21.18
CA LYS A 36 8.95 12.56 -20.60
C LYS A 36 10.20 11.87 -20.04
N ALA A 37 10.08 10.63 -19.58
CA ALA A 37 11.21 9.83 -19.11
C ALA A 37 12.09 9.32 -20.26
N GLU A 38 11.53 9.05 -21.44
CA GLU A 38 12.28 8.58 -22.63
C GLU A 38 12.77 9.71 -23.56
N ALA A 39 12.33 10.96 -23.39
CA ALA A 39 12.73 12.09 -24.24
C ALA A 39 14.11 12.69 -23.92
N GLY A 40 14.91 12.03 -23.08
CA GLY A 40 16.33 12.32 -22.89
C GLY A 40 17.19 11.43 -23.79
N ASN A 41 17.49 11.89 -25.01
CA ASN A 41 18.39 11.28 -25.99
C ASN A 41 18.02 9.90 -26.56
N PHE A 42 17.40 9.87 -27.75
CA PHE A 42 17.95 9.26 -28.98
C PHE A 42 16.92 9.36 -30.12
N MET A 43 17.35 9.88 -31.27
CA MET A 43 16.56 9.92 -32.51
C MET A 43 16.75 8.59 -33.24
N VAL A 44 15.74 7.72 -33.28
CA VAL A 44 15.75 6.51 -34.14
C VAL A 44 14.44 6.42 -34.91
N GLN A 45 14.54 6.56 -36.24
CA GLN A 45 13.49 6.28 -37.22
C GLN A 45 13.12 4.79 -37.19
N PHE A 46 11.83 4.48 -36.98
CA PHE A 46 11.28 3.16 -37.34
C PHE A 46 10.43 3.27 -38.60
N SER A 47 10.86 2.57 -39.66
CA SER A 47 10.06 2.29 -40.86
C SER A 47 9.26 1.00 -40.64
N CYS A 48 7.96 1.06 -40.92
CA CYS A 48 7.02 -0.04 -40.85
C CYS A 48 7.14 -0.91 -42.11
N SER A 49 7.32 -2.23 -41.96
CA SER A 49 7.12 -3.18 -43.05
C SER A 49 6.40 -4.46 -42.61
N VAL A 50 5.49 -4.88 -43.48
CA VAL A 50 4.37 -5.81 -43.28
C VAL A 50 4.81 -7.26 -43.50
N LEU A 51 4.22 -8.16 -42.70
CA LEU A 51 4.32 -9.62 -42.78
C LEU A 51 3.97 -10.19 -44.17
N ARG A 52 4.77 -11.17 -44.62
CA ARG A 52 4.36 -12.18 -45.61
C ARG A 52 4.83 -13.57 -45.17
N THR A 53 3.86 -14.49 -45.13
CA THR A 53 3.98 -15.93 -44.92
C THR A 53 4.69 -16.64 -46.08
N SER A 54 5.50 -17.67 -45.80
CA SER A 54 5.57 -18.83 -46.69
C SER A 54 5.97 -20.11 -45.95
N ASN A 55 5.43 -21.21 -46.49
CA ASN A 55 5.29 -22.56 -45.95
C ASN A 55 6.31 -23.47 -46.66
N ARG A 56 6.97 -24.42 -45.98
CA ARG A 56 7.54 -25.62 -46.63
C ARG A 56 7.84 -26.76 -45.66
N ARG A 57 7.28 -27.93 -45.99
CA ARG A 57 7.51 -29.28 -45.44
C ARG A 57 8.81 -29.89 -45.96
N SER A 58 9.40 -30.84 -45.21
CA SER A 58 9.47 -32.28 -45.58
C SER A 58 10.41 -33.10 -44.66
N ASN A 59 9.89 -34.26 -44.19
CA ASN A 59 10.47 -35.63 -44.04
C ASN A 59 11.90 -35.82 -43.49
N SER A 60 12.32 -36.85 -42.75
CA SER A 60 11.87 -38.20 -42.34
C SER A 60 12.85 -38.61 -41.20
N THR A 61 12.66 -39.59 -40.32
CA THR A 61 12.83 -41.05 -40.56
C THR A 61 12.57 -41.79 -39.24
N GLN A 62 12.12 -43.05 -39.36
CA GLN A 62 11.73 -44.01 -38.32
C GLN A 62 12.89 -44.53 -37.45
N GLY A 63 12.54 -45.09 -36.28
CA GLY A 63 13.42 -46.01 -35.53
C GLY A 63 12.82 -46.46 -34.19
N SER A 64 11.98 -47.49 -34.22
CA SER A 64 11.45 -48.20 -33.04
C SER A 64 12.28 -49.46 -32.74
N PHE A 65 12.66 -49.70 -31.48
CA PHE A 65 13.08 -51.02 -30.99
C PHE A 65 12.70 -51.20 -29.51
N VAL A 66 12.35 -52.44 -29.16
CA VAL A 66 11.60 -52.87 -27.97
C VAL A 66 12.50 -53.53 -26.92
N LEU A 67 12.21 -53.20 -25.65
CA LEU A 67 12.39 -53.89 -24.35
C LEU A 67 13.68 -54.69 -24.06
N GLY A 68 14.48 -54.13 -23.15
CA GLY A 68 15.49 -54.83 -22.34
C GLY A 68 15.25 -54.58 -20.84
N ARG A 69 15.17 -55.66 -20.06
CA ARG A 69 14.90 -55.70 -18.62
C ARG A 69 16.03 -55.10 -17.77
N GLY A 70 15.64 -54.47 -16.66
CA GLY A 70 16.35 -54.52 -15.38
C GLY A 70 17.28 -53.35 -15.05
N LYS A 71 16.77 -52.31 -14.40
CA LYS A 71 17.56 -51.44 -13.52
C LYS A 71 16.77 -51.10 -12.26
N ARG A 72 17.40 -51.36 -11.11
CA ARG A 72 17.01 -50.86 -9.79
C ARG A 72 16.95 -49.34 -9.84
N TYR A 73 15.79 -48.76 -9.54
CA TYR A 73 15.66 -47.34 -9.26
C TYR A 73 15.66 -47.15 -7.74
N SER A 74 16.76 -46.63 -7.22
CA SER A 74 16.75 -45.88 -5.97
C SER A 74 15.96 -44.60 -6.23
N TYR A 75 14.78 -44.49 -5.62
CA TYR A 75 13.96 -43.29 -5.68
C TYR A 75 14.65 -42.21 -4.84
N VAL A 76 15.48 -41.41 -5.51
CA VAL A 76 15.92 -40.11 -5.01
C VAL A 76 14.88 -39.14 -5.57
N ASP A 77 13.81 -38.91 -4.81
CA ASP A 77 12.84 -37.88 -5.19
C ASP A 77 13.44 -36.52 -4.82
N SER A 78 14.07 -35.90 -5.80
CA SER A 78 14.28 -34.46 -5.82
C SER A 78 12.93 -33.80 -6.04
N MET A 79 12.20 -33.52 -4.97
CA MET A 79 11.06 -32.60 -5.03
C MET A 79 11.57 -31.18 -5.31
N PRO A 80 11.00 -30.44 -6.28
CA PRO A 80 11.23 -29.01 -6.37
C PRO A 80 10.60 -28.34 -5.14
N SER A 81 11.36 -27.47 -4.47
CA SER A 81 10.95 -26.79 -3.24
C SER A 81 9.71 -25.93 -3.50
N VAL A 82 8.55 -26.46 -3.12
CA VAL A 82 7.40 -25.61 -2.78
C VAL A 82 7.77 -24.96 -1.46
N ALA A 83 8.45 -23.81 -1.52
CA ALA A 83 8.54 -22.92 -0.37
C ALA A 83 7.09 -22.49 -0.07
N GLN A 84 6.44 -23.22 0.84
CA GLN A 84 5.10 -22.92 1.31
C GLN A 84 5.13 -21.50 1.89
N ALA A 85 4.10 -20.71 1.56
CA ALA A 85 3.83 -19.46 2.26
C ALA A 85 3.60 -19.82 3.74
N GLU A 86 4.58 -19.56 4.58
CA GLU A 86 4.41 -19.69 6.03
C GLU A 86 3.29 -18.72 6.42
N TYR A 87 2.31 -19.20 7.20
CA TYR A 87 1.20 -18.38 7.69
C TYR A 87 0.21 -17.85 6.64
N GLY A 88 0.27 -18.32 5.38
CA GLY A 88 -0.55 -17.77 4.29
C GLY A 88 -0.07 -16.41 3.77
N ILE A 89 1.13 -15.99 4.17
CA ILE A 89 1.81 -14.77 3.71
C ILE A 89 2.81 -15.13 2.63
N LYS A 90 2.66 -14.54 1.45
CA LYS A 90 3.54 -14.74 0.31
C LYS A 90 4.50 -13.56 0.16
N ASP A 91 5.78 -13.81 0.41
CA ASP A 91 6.83 -12.86 0.04
C ASP A 91 6.93 -12.71 -1.48
N VAL A 92 6.93 -11.45 -1.90
CA VAL A 92 7.10 -11.02 -3.28
C VAL A 92 8.37 -10.20 -3.37
N TRP A 93 9.24 -10.63 -4.28
CA TRP A 93 10.49 -10.02 -4.66
C TRP A 93 10.44 -9.73 -6.16
N HIS A 94 11.47 -9.07 -6.70
CA HIS A 94 11.51 -8.77 -8.14
C HIS A 94 11.32 -10.04 -9.00
N SER A 95 11.91 -11.16 -8.61
CA SER A 95 11.92 -12.41 -9.39
C SER A 95 10.55 -13.10 -9.55
N ASN A 96 9.60 -12.89 -8.64
CA ASN A 96 8.29 -13.55 -8.66
C ASN A 96 7.09 -12.57 -8.76
N MET A 97 7.35 -11.25 -8.79
CA MET A 97 6.29 -10.23 -8.78
C MET A 97 5.25 -10.40 -9.88
N GLU A 98 5.66 -10.63 -11.12
CA GLU A 98 4.72 -10.83 -12.23
C GLU A 98 3.81 -12.06 -12.05
N GLU A 99 4.36 -13.15 -11.51
CA GLU A 99 3.59 -14.37 -11.27
C GLU A 99 2.54 -14.13 -10.18
N GLU A 100 2.94 -13.48 -9.10
CA GLU A 100 2.07 -13.19 -7.97
C GLU A 100 0.98 -12.17 -8.35
N PHE A 101 1.29 -11.15 -9.16
CA PHE A 101 0.27 -10.24 -9.67
C PHE A 101 -0.79 -10.91 -10.55
N LYS A 102 -0.45 -11.99 -11.27
CA LYS A 102 -1.46 -12.78 -11.99
C LYS A 102 -2.47 -13.42 -11.04
N LYS A 103 -2.02 -13.90 -9.87
CA LYS A 103 -2.88 -14.47 -8.82
C LYS A 103 -3.70 -13.39 -8.14
N VAL A 104 -3.07 -12.26 -7.80
CA VAL A 104 -3.73 -11.08 -7.23
C VAL A 104 -4.88 -10.56 -8.11
N ARG A 105 -4.68 -10.49 -9.43
CA ARG A 105 -5.72 -10.08 -10.40
C ARG A 105 -6.95 -11.00 -10.42
N GLN A 106 -6.75 -12.29 -10.13
CA GLN A 106 -7.85 -13.25 -10.00
C GLN A 106 -8.53 -13.12 -8.63
N MET A 107 -7.74 -12.97 -7.57
CA MET A 107 -8.17 -12.79 -6.19
C MET A 107 -9.12 -11.61 -6.01
N ILE A 108 -8.73 -10.44 -6.52
CA ILE A 108 -9.53 -9.21 -6.40
C ILE A 108 -10.90 -9.33 -7.08
N GLN A 109 -11.18 -10.36 -7.89
CA GLN A 109 -12.52 -10.59 -8.45
C GLN A 109 -13.54 -11.08 -7.42
N GLN A 110 -13.10 -11.81 -6.39
CA GLN A 110 -13.96 -12.40 -5.37
C GLN A 110 -13.76 -11.73 -4.00
N TYR A 111 -12.53 -11.38 -3.65
CA TYR A 111 -12.16 -10.80 -2.37
C TYR A 111 -11.97 -9.29 -2.54
N LYS A 112 -13.03 -8.51 -2.22
CA LYS A 112 -13.12 -7.08 -2.53
C LYS A 112 -12.63 -6.17 -1.40
N TYR A 113 -12.41 -6.71 -0.21
CA TYR A 113 -11.77 -5.99 0.87
C TYR A 113 -10.26 -6.21 0.79
N VAL A 114 -9.50 -5.12 0.78
CA VAL A 114 -8.04 -5.13 0.73
C VAL A 114 -7.53 -4.42 1.98
N ALA A 115 -7.07 -5.19 2.95
CA ALA A 115 -6.36 -4.64 4.10
C ALA A 115 -4.90 -4.37 3.74
N MET A 116 -4.39 -3.21 4.15
CA MET A 116 -3.08 -2.73 3.75
C MET A 116 -2.34 -2.09 4.92
N ASP A 117 -1.03 -2.30 4.92
CA ASP A 117 -0.06 -1.64 5.79
C ASP A 117 1.27 -1.47 5.02
N THR A 118 2.13 -0.55 5.46
CA THR A 118 3.44 -0.31 4.83
C THR A 118 4.59 -0.20 5.82
N GLU A 119 5.78 -0.58 5.36
CA GLU A 119 7.04 -0.38 6.08
C GLU A 119 7.90 0.65 5.39
N PHE A 120 8.43 1.62 6.14
CA PHE A 120 9.27 2.70 5.62
C PHE A 120 10.22 3.23 6.71
N PRO A 121 11.28 3.96 6.35
CA PRO A 121 12.38 4.26 7.27
C PRO A 121 12.11 5.45 8.21
N GLY A 122 10.88 5.56 8.71
CA GLY A 122 10.48 6.56 9.70
C GLY A 122 10.33 7.98 9.17
N VAL A 123 10.72 8.95 10.01
CA VAL A 123 10.59 10.39 9.78
C VAL A 123 11.94 11.05 10.08
N VAL A 124 12.50 11.76 9.11
CA VAL A 124 13.85 12.36 9.22
C VAL A 124 13.83 13.88 9.13
N ALA A 125 12.72 14.47 8.68
CA ALA A 125 12.62 15.90 8.45
C ALA A 125 11.35 16.49 9.07
N ARG A 126 11.43 17.77 9.43
CA ARG A 126 10.27 18.60 9.81
C ARG A 126 10.15 19.75 8.83
N PRO A 127 8.94 20.08 8.35
CA PRO A 127 8.75 21.21 7.46
C PRO A 127 9.00 22.51 8.24
N ILE A 128 9.74 23.43 7.62
CA ILE A 128 10.02 24.76 8.19
C ILE A 128 9.07 25.76 7.54
N GLY A 129 8.37 26.55 8.35
CA GLY A 129 7.49 27.61 7.85
C GLY A 129 6.34 27.92 8.80
N GLU A 130 5.45 28.81 8.34
CA GLU A 130 4.16 29.07 8.98
C GLU A 130 3.08 28.17 8.36
N PHE A 131 2.22 27.58 9.19
CA PHE A 131 1.18 26.65 8.77
C PHE A 131 -0.19 27.20 9.12
N ARG A 132 -1.18 26.95 8.26
CA ARG A 132 -2.54 27.49 8.42
C ARG A 132 -3.27 26.86 9.61
N SER A 133 -2.89 25.64 9.98
CA SER A 133 -3.48 24.89 11.10
C SER A 133 -2.58 23.71 11.52
N THR A 134 -2.92 23.05 12.63
CA THR A 134 -2.28 21.79 13.02
C THR A 134 -2.51 20.68 11.99
N ALA A 135 -3.69 20.64 11.35
CA ALA A 135 -3.97 19.67 10.28
C ALA A 135 -3.09 19.90 9.05
N ASP A 136 -2.92 21.17 8.66
CA ASP A 136 -2.01 21.56 7.57
C ASP A 136 -0.55 21.19 7.89
N TYR A 137 -0.10 21.46 9.13
CA TYR A 137 1.24 21.02 9.57
C TYR A 137 1.41 19.49 9.49
N GLN A 138 0.40 18.72 9.90
CA GLN A 138 0.43 17.26 9.83
C GLN A 138 0.55 16.76 8.39
N TYR A 139 -0.20 17.36 7.47
CA TYR A 139 -0.07 17.04 6.04
C TYR A 139 1.32 17.41 5.49
N GLN A 140 1.84 18.60 5.80
CA GLN A 140 3.17 19.01 5.33
C GLN A 140 4.29 18.14 5.91
N LEU A 141 4.15 17.67 7.16
CA LEU A 141 5.08 16.75 7.78
C LEU A 141 5.10 15.40 7.05
N LEU A 142 3.92 14.86 6.75
CA LEU A 142 3.78 13.65 5.93
C LEU A 142 4.40 13.85 4.56
N ARG A 143 3.99 14.90 3.83
CA ARG A 143 4.45 15.21 2.48
C ARG A 143 5.97 15.24 2.38
N CYS A 144 6.60 16.03 3.26
CA CYS A 144 8.04 16.22 3.27
C CYS A 144 8.81 14.90 3.45
N ASN A 145 8.32 13.99 4.30
CA ASN A 145 9.01 12.74 4.57
C ASN A 145 8.71 11.67 3.51
N VAL A 146 7.46 11.57 3.05
CA VAL A 146 7.10 10.62 1.99
C VAL A 146 7.82 10.96 0.69
N ASP A 147 7.97 12.24 0.33
CA ASP A 147 8.71 12.64 -0.86
C ASP A 147 10.21 12.29 -0.75
N LEU A 148 10.79 12.47 0.44
CA LEU A 148 12.22 12.29 0.69
C LEU A 148 12.66 10.82 0.83
N LEU A 149 11.80 9.98 1.41
CA LEU A 149 12.14 8.62 1.81
C LEU A 149 11.59 7.59 0.80
N LYS A 150 12.18 6.38 0.84
CA LYS A 150 11.75 5.23 0.03
C LYS A 150 10.96 4.24 0.88
N ILE A 151 9.97 3.60 0.26
CA ILE A 151 9.21 2.52 0.88
C ILE A 151 10.07 1.25 0.96
N ILE A 152 9.84 0.41 1.98
CA ILE A 152 10.56 -0.85 2.21
C ILE A 152 9.64 -2.05 1.97
N GLN A 153 8.42 -2.04 2.53
CA GLN A 153 7.41 -3.07 2.25
C GLN A 153 6.01 -2.50 2.04
N VAL A 154 5.18 -3.24 1.29
CA VAL A 154 3.72 -3.08 1.25
C VAL A 154 3.11 -4.45 1.50
N GLY A 155 2.15 -4.53 2.42
CA GLY A 155 1.38 -5.73 2.71
C GLY A 155 -0.03 -5.56 2.19
N LEU A 156 -0.52 -6.53 1.43
CA LEU A 156 -1.91 -6.56 0.94
C LEU A 156 -2.56 -7.88 1.34
N THR A 157 -3.58 -7.81 2.20
CA THR A 157 -4.42 -8.95 2.58
C THR A 157 -5.80 -8.81 1.95
N PHE A 158 -6.30 -9.89 1.35
CA PHE A 158 -7.59 -9.90 0.66
C PHE A 158 -8.64 -10.66 1.47
N LEU A 159 -9.82 -10.05 1.62
CA LEU A 159 -10.95 -10.59 2.37
C LEU A 159 -12.25 -10.44 1.58
N ASP A 160 -13.20 -11.34 1.83
CA ASP A 160 -14.56 -11.25 1.30
C ASP A 160 -15.46 -10.35 2.16
N ASP A 161 -16.75 -10.23 1.82
CA ASP A 161 -17.72 -9.41 2.57
C ASP A 161 -17.95 -9.86 4.03
N ASN A 162 -17.59 -11.11 4.34
CA ASN A 162 -17.72 -11.73 5.66
C ASN A 162 -16.40 -11.73 6.45
N GLY A 163 -15.33 -11.17 5.89
CA GLY A 163 -14.01 -11.17 6.51
C GLY A 163 -13.26 -12.49 6.39
N GLN A 164 -13.71 -13.39 5.51
CA GLN A 164 -13.02 -14.65 5.25
C GLN A 164 -11.86 -14.42 4.28
N THR A 165 -10.72 -15.04 4.60
CA THR A 165 -9.54 -15.03 3.76
C THR A 165 -9.48 -16.25 2.85
N PRO A 166 -8.88 -16.13 1.66
CA PRO A 166 -8.65 -17.24 0.77
C PRO A 166 -7.53 -18.15 1.27
N SER A 167 -7.62 -19.43 0.92
CA SER A 167 -6.62 -20.45 1.22
C SER A 167 -5.94 -20.95 -0.07
N PRO A 168 -4.62 -21.22 -0.08
CA PRO A 168 -3.69 -21.18 1.06
C PRO A 168 -3.01 -19.81 1.28
N ILE A 169 -3.12 -18.87 0.34
CA ILE A 169 -2.46 -17.56 0.40
C ILE A 169 -3.54 -16.49 0.45
N SER A 170 -3.51 -15.66 1.49
CA SER A 170 -4.40 -14.52 1.67
C SER A 170 -3.69 -13.18 1.55
N THR A 171 -2.38 -13.18 1.76
CA THR A 171 -1.60 -11.98 2.00
C THR A 171 -0.34 -11.98 1.14
N TRP A 172 -0.06 -10.85 0.48
CA TRP A 172 1.16 -10.61 -0.29
C TRP A 172 1.98 -9.54 0.40
N GLN A 173 3.24 -9.86 0.68
CA GLN A 173 4.22 -8.96 1.24
C GLN A 173 5.21 -8.57 0.14
N PHE A 174 5.07 -7.37 -0.40
CA PHE A 174 5.92 -6.84 -1.45
C PHE A 174 7.16 -6.20 -0.81
N ASN A 175 8.33 -6.71 -1.16
CA ASN A 175 9.61 -6.26 -0.63
C ASN A 175 10.32 -5.37 -1.65
N PHE A 176 10.45 -4.08 -1.37
CA PHE A 176 10.98 -3.08 -2.30
C PHE A 176 12.48 -2.90 -2.17
N LYS A 177 13.10 -2.47 -3.27
CA LYS A 177 14.53 -2.18 -3.30
C LYS A 177 14.89 -1.04 -2.37
N PHE A 178 15.85 -1.29 -1.49
CA PHE A 178 16.31 -0.33 -0.49
C PHE A 178 17.79 -0.56 -0.16
N ASN A 179 18.59 0.50 -0.11
CA ASN A 179 20.02 0.44 0.14
C ASN A 179 20.41 1.34 1.33
N LEU A 180 20.85 0.73 2.43
CA LEU A 180 21.30 1.46 3.63
C LEU A 180 22.54 2.35 3.42
N THR A 181 23.25 2.18 2.31
CA THR A 181 24.41 3.03 1.97
C THR A 181 23.98 4.30 1.23
N GLU A 182 22.91 4.22 0.43
CA GLU A 182 22.49 5.29 -0.49
C GLU A 182 21.25 6.04 0.00
N ASP A 183 20.32 5.33 0.64
CA ASP A 183 19.00 5.84 0.98
C ASP A 183 18.99 6.51 2.36
N MET A 184 18.18 7.56 2.50
CA MET A 184 17.96 8.22 3.80
C MET A 184 17.05 7.39 4.68
N TYR A 185 17.32 7.42 5.99
CA TYR A 185 16.51 6.74 6.99
C TYR A 185 16.70 7.33 8.39
N ALA A 186 15.73 7.08 9.28
CA ALA A 186 15.91 7.23 10.71
C ALA A 186 16.57 5.96 11.27
N GLN A 187 17.72 6.09 11.95
CA GLN A 187 18.49 4.95 12.47
C GLN A 187 17.62 4.03 13.34
N GLU A 188 16.83 4.65 14.21
CA GLU A 188 15.92 4.01 15.13
C GLU A 188 14.85 3.14 14.42
N SER A 189 14.36 3.57 13.26
CA SER A 189 13.43 2.77 12.44
C SER A 189 14.13 1.58 11.78
N ILE A 190 15.35 1.75 11.29
CA ILE A 190 16.14 0.63 10.73
C ILE A 190 16.44 -0.44 11.78
N ASP A 191 16.79 -0.01 13.00
CA ASP A 191 17.07 -0.94 14.09
C ASP A 191 15.81 -1.75 14.45
N LEU A 192 14.65 -1.09 14.53
CA LEU A 192 13.36 -1.73 14.79
C LEU A 192 13.01 -2.74 13.68
N LEU A 193 13.12 -2.34 12.41
CA LEU A 193 12.81 -3.19 11.27
C LEU A 193 13.76 -4.40 11.17
N THR A 194 15.04 -4.18 11.46
CA THR A 194 16.03 -5.27 11.51
C THR A 194 15.67 -6.28 12.60
N ASN A 195 15.31 -5.79 13.80
CA ASN A 195 14.88 -6.64 14.91
C ASN A 195 13.56 -7.38 14.62
N SER A 196 12.75 -6.84 13.71
CA SER A 196 11.48 -7.42 13.25
C SER A 196 11.66 -8.42 12.11
N GLY A 197 12.90 -8.64 11.64
CA GLY A 197 13.25 -9.65 10.65
C GLY A 197 13.41 -9.14 9.22
N ILE A 198 13.41 -7.82 8.99
CA ILE A 198 13.69 -7.25 7.67
C ILE A 198 15.14 -7.54 7.25
N GLN A 199 15.30 -8.15 6.08
CA GLN A 199 16.58 -8.54 5.52
C GLN A 199 17.09 -7.47 4.54
N PHE A 200 17.61 -6.34 5.05
CA PHE A 200 18.02 -5.21 4.22
C PHE A 200 18.97 -5.57 3.07
N LYS A 201 19.87 -6.54 3.27
CA LYS A 201 20.75 -7.00 2.18
C LYS A 201 19.97 -7.63 1.03
N LYS A 202 18.91 -8.37 1.32
CA LYS A 202 18.03 -8.94 0.31
C LYS A 202 17.16 -7.89 -0.37
N HIS A 203 16.72 -6.85 0.35
CA HIS A 203 16.07 -5.69 -0.26
C HIS A 203 17.00 -5.00 -1.27
N GLU A 204 18.28 -4.82 -0.94
CA GLU A 204 19.27 -4.23 -1.85
C GLU A 204 19.45 -5.07 -3.13
N ASP A 205 19.58 -6.39 -2.98
CA ASP A 205 19.96 -7.30 -4.06
C ASP A 205 18.78 -7.81 -4.91
N GLU A 206 17.61 -8.03 -4.30
CA GLU A 206 16.44 -8.71 -4.90
C GLU A 206 15.12 -7.91 -4.80
N GLY A 207 15.17 -6.70 -4.23
CA GLY A 207 13.99 -5.87 -4.01
C GLY A 207 13.30 -5.43 -5.29
N ILE A 208 11.99 -5.23 -5.19
CA ILE A 208 11.13 -4.78 -6.27
C ILE A 208 11.44 -3.32 -6.63
N GLU A 209 11.54 -3.03 -7.93
CA GLU A 209 11.56 -1.67 -8.43
C GLU A 209 10.15 -1.06 -8.34
N VAL A 210 10.05 0.09 -7.68
CA VAL A 210 8.77 0.75 -7.36
C VAL A 210 7.93 1.05 -8.61
N SER A 211 8.57 1.42 -9.71
CA SER A 211 7.90 1.73 -10.98
C SER A 211 7.22 0.51 -11.61
N GLU A 212 7.83 -0.67 -11.51
CA GLU A 212 7.27 -1.91 -12.06
C GLU A 212 6.06 -2.38 -11.24
N PHE A 213 6.16 -2.26 -9.91
CA PHE A 213 5.02 -2.49 -9.03
C PHE A 213 3.84 -1.56 -9.37
N ALA A 214 4.12 -0.27 -9.57
CA ALA A 214 3.10 0.72 -9.92
C ALA A 214 2.38 0.36 -11.23
N GLU A 215 3.11 -0.06 -12.26
CA GLU A 215 2.55 -0.50 -13.54
C GLU A 215 1.59 -1.70 -13.37
N LEU A 216 2.04 -2.72 -12.64
CA LEU A 216 1.24 -3.93 -12.41
C LEU A 216 0.00 -3.64 -11.55
N LEU A 217 0.14 -2.79 -10.53
CA LEU A 217 -0.94 -2.40 -9.63
C LEU A 217 -1.99 -1.54 -10.37
N MET A 218 -1.57 -0.60 -11.21
CA MET A 218 -2.45 0.28 -11.99
C MET A 218 -3.48 -0.51 -12.82
N THR A 219 -3.04 -1.63 -13.40
CA THR A 219 -3.88 -2.48 -14.28
C THR A 219 -4.45 -3.72 -13.57
N SER A 220 -4.28 -3.82 -12.26
CA SER A 220 -4.70 -5.00 -11.48
C SER A 220 -6.20 -5.07 -11.20
N GLY A 221 -6.89 -3.91 -11.20
CA GLY A 221 -8.27 -3.78 -10.72
C GLY A 221 -8.40 -3.52 -9.21
N ILE A 222 -7.29 -3.41 -8.48
CA ILE A 222 -7.25 -3.09 -7.04
C ILE A 222 -7.44 -1.58 -6.79
N VAL A 223 -6.82 -0.74 -7.62
CA VAL A 223 -6.95 0.73 -7.59
C VAL A 223 -7.91 1.22 -8.67
N LEU A 224 -8.37 2.47 -8.56
CA LEU A 224 -9.29 3.12 -9.51
C LEU A 224 -10.64 2.38 -9.67
N SER A 225 -11.01 1.56 -8.68
CA SER A 225 -12.16 0.67 -8.72
C SER A 225 -13.11 0.97 -7.56
N ASP A 226 -14.36 1.29 -7.87
CA ASP A 226 -15.43 1.56 -6.90
C ASP A 226 -15.91 0.30 -6.17
N LYS A 227 -15.51 -0.88 -6.64
CA LYS A 227 -15.85 -2.17 -6.04
C LYS A 227 -14.91 -2.57 -4.90
N VAL A 228 -13.74 -1.96 -4.81
CA VAL A 228 -12.72 -2.32 -3.83
C VAL A 228 -12.89 -1.47 -2.58
N ARG A 229 -12.80 -2.11 -1.42
CA ARG A 229 -12.85 -1.46 -0.10
C ARG A 229 -11.50 -1.64 0.59
N TRP A 230 -10.81 -0.54 0.82
CA TRP A 230 -9.51 -0.52 1.47
C TRP A 230 -9.69 -0.45 2.99
N LEU A 231 -8.98 -1.32 3.70
CA LEU A 231 -8.91 -1.34 5.15
C LEU A 231 -7.49 -0.99 5.56
N SER A 232 -7.34 -0.10 6.53
CA SER A 232 -6.03 0.38 6.95
C SER A 232 -6.04 0.78 8.42
N PHE A 233 -4.89 1.10 8.99
CA PHE A 233 -4.79 1.55 10.37
C PHE A 233 -3.84 2.74 10.47
N HIS A 234 -4.33 3.91 10.87
CA HIS A 234 -3.49 5.11 11.05
C HIS A 234 -2.72 5.50 9.78
N SER A 235 -3.44 5.56 8.68
CA SER A 235 -2.91 5.23 7.35
C SER A 235 -2.50 6.41 6.48
N GLY A 236 -2.27 7.58 7.09
CA GLY A 236 -1.87 8.77 6.35
C GLY A 236 -0.62 8.53 5.51
N TYR A 237 0.45 8.06 6.14
CA TYR A 237 1.73 7.78 5.46
C TYR A 237 1.60 6.65 4.44
N ASP A 238 0.86 5.59 4.76
CA ASP A 238 0.66 4.44 3.85
C ASP A 238 0.06 4.89 2.53
N PHE A 239 -1.05 5.64 2.59
CA PHE A 239 -1.67 6.19 1.39
C PHE A 239 -0.84 7.29 0.73
N GLY A 240 -0.03 8.01 1.51
CA GLY A 240 1.00 8.90 0.99
C GLY A 240 1.98 8.18 0.08
N TYR A 241 2.60 7.10 0.55
CA TYR A 241 3.50 6.30 -0.28
C TYR A 241 2.78 5.68 -1.47
N MET A 242 1.62 5.06 -1.25
CA MET A 242 0.86 4.44 -2.35
C MET A 242 0.50 5.46 -3.44
N LEU A 243 0.14 6.69 -3.07
CA LEU A 243 -0.12 7.75 -4.04
C LEU A 243 1.17 8.18 -4.77
N LYS A 244 2.27 8.44 -4.04
CA LYS A 244 3.59 8.76 -4.63
C LYS A 244 4.02 7.72 -5.67
N ILE A 245 3.84 6.44 -5.33
CA ILE A 245 4.16 5.30 -6.19
C ILE A 245 3.30 5.31 -7.46
N LEU A 246 1.98 5.47 -7.32
CA LEU A 246 1.03 5.39 -8.43
C LEU A 246 1.06 6.61 -9.36
N THR A 247 1.39 7.80 -8.84
CA THR A 247 1.53 9.01 -9.66
C THR A 247 2.92 9.16 -10.23
N ASN A 248 3.92 8.51 -9.63
CA ASN A 248 5.33 8.66 -9.94
C ASN A 248 5.76 10.14 -9.92
N THR A 249 5.25 10.89 -8.94
CA THR A 249 5.55 12.30 -8.69
C THR A 249 5.63 12.55 -7.19
N THR A 250 6.17 13.70 -6.80
CA THR A 250 6.00 14.18 -5.42
C THR A 250 4.52 14.35 -5.09
N LEU A 251 4.19 14.27 -3.81
CA LEU A 251 2.85 14.50 -3.32
C LEU A 251 2.40 15.95 -3.55
N PRO A 252 1.07 16.19 -3.71
CA PRO A 252 0.54 17.54 -3.91
C PRO A 252 0.96 18.53 -2.82
N THR A 253 1.08 19.80 -3.15
CA THR A 253 1.45 20.80 -2.12
C THR A 253 0.32 21.05 -1.12
N GLU A 254 -0.93 21.02 -1.59
CA GLU A 254 -2.12 21.29 -0.78
C GLU A 254 -2.87 19.99 -0.44
N GLU A 255 -3.31 19.86 0.82
CA GLU A 255 -4.00 18.67 1.34
C GLU A 255 -5.28 18.32 0.56
N GLU A 256 -6.02 19.33 0.09
CA GLU A 256 -7.25 19.13 -0.69
C GLU A 256 -6.99 18.38 -2.02
N GLU A 257 -5.88 18.69 -2.69
CA GLU A 257 -5.50 18.00 -3.93
C GLU A 257 -5.06 16.56 -3.64
N PHE A 258 -4.36 16.34 -2.52
CA PHE A 258 -4.05 14.99 -2.04
C PHE A 258 -5.31 14.15 -1.84
N PHE A 259 -6.30 14.65 -1.09
CA PHE A 259 -7.55 13.91 -0.90
C PHE A 259 -8.35 13.71 -2.18
N SER A 260 -8.27 14.67 -3.12
CA SER A 260 -8.88 14.52 -4.44
C SER A 260 -8.29 13.35 -5.22
N LEU A 261 -6.97 13.17 -5.16
CA LEU A 261 -6.28 12.03 -5.78
C LEU A 261 -6.51 10.74 -5.01
N ILE A 262 -6.45 10.75 -3.67
CA ILE A 262 -6.77 9.59 -2.84
C ILE A 262 -8.15 9.05 -3.19
N LYS A 263 -9.17 9.90 -3.27
CA LYS A 263 -10.53 9.50 -3.65
C LYS A 263 -10.62 8.92 -5.06
N LEU A 264 -9.76 9.36 -5.98
CA LEU A 264 -9.70 8.81 -7.34
C LEU A 264 -9.12 7.39 -7.35
N TYR A 265 -7.95 7.21 -6.72
CA TYR A 265 -7.23 5.94 -6.71
C TYR A 265 -7.82 4.89 -5.75
N PHE A 266 -8.39 5.36 -4.64
CA PHE A 266 -8.88 4.57 -3.51
C PHE A 266 -10.27 5.07 -3.10
N PRO A 267 -11.34 4.76 -3.87
CA PRO A 267 -12.65 5.39 -3.66
C PRO A 267 -13.29 5.08 -2.31
N ASN A 268 -13.03 3.88 -1.77
CA ASN A 268 -13.59 3.43 -0.50
C ASN A 268 -12.46 3.03 0.46
N ILE A 269 -12.18 3.88 1.46
CA ILE A 269 -11.19 3.64 2.51
C ILE A 269 -11.87 3.65 3.87
N TYR A 270 -11.54 2.69 4.73
CA TYR A 270 -11.88 2.69 6.15
C TYR A 270 -10.61 2.57 6.99
N ASP A 271 -10.22 3.68 7.61
CA ASP A 271 -9.12 3.70 8.57
C ASP A 271 -9.64 3.23 9.95
N VAL A 272 -9.23 2.04 10.37
CA VAL A 272 -9.65 1.42 11.64
C VAL A 272 -9.38 2.36 12.82
N LYS A 273 -8.26 3.07 12.83
CA LYS A 273 -7.94 4.05 13.88
C LYS A 273 -8.94 5.20 13.92
N TYR A 274 -9.45 5.62 12.76
CA TYR A 274 -10.51 6.61 12.69
C TYR A 274 -11.85 6.05 13.20
N LEU A 275 -12.24 4.83 12.79
CA LEU A 275 -13.45 4.16 13.25
C LEU A 275 -13.48 3.97 14.78
N MET A 276 -12.33 3.64 15.38
CA MET A 276 -12.17 3.48 16.83
C MET A 276 -12.61 4.71 17.64
N LYS A 277 -12.61 5.93 17.06
CA LYS A 277 -13.13 7.12 17.74
C LYS A 277 -14.61 7.00 18.14
N SER A 278 -15.36 6.16 17.44
CA SER A 278 -16.76 5.87 17.74
C SER A 278 -16.94 4.63 18.62
N CYS A 279 -15.86 3.91 18.95
CA CYS A 279 -15.88 2.71 19.77
C CYS A 279 -15.49 3.07 21.21
N LYS A 280 -16.40 2.86 22.16
CA LYS A 280 -16.07 3.06 23.58
C LYS A 280 -15.01 2.05 23.99
N ASN A 281 -13.96 2.52 24.64
CA ASN A 281 -12.86 1.73 25.22
C ASN A 281 -11.84 1.10 24.25
N LEU A 282 -11.92 1.34 22.94
CA LEU A 282 -10.83 0.97 22.03
C LEU A 282 -9.83 2.13 21.90
N LYS A 283 -8.58 1.91 22.32
CA LYS A 283 -7.48 2.87 22.24
C LYS A 283 -6.16 2.14 21.98
N GLY A 284 -5.14 2.88 21.58
CA GLY A 284 -3.80 2.32 21.42
C GLY A 284 -3.40 1.96 19.99
N GLY A 285 -2.20 1.42 19.82
CA GLY A 285 -1.64 0.96 18.55
C GLY A 285 -2.34 -0.31 18.00
N LEU A 286 -2.00 -0.73 16.79
CA LEU A 286 -2.64 -1.88 16.13
C LEU A 286 -2.57 -3.16 16.99
N GLN A 287 -1.41 -3.42 17.58
CA GLN A 287 -1.19 -4.58 18.46
C GLN A 287 -2.06 -4.52 19.72
N GLU A 288 -2.13 -3.36 20.39
CA GLU A 288 -2.96 -3.18 21.60
C GLU A 288 -4.45 -3.32 21.28
N VAL A 289 -4.87 -2.89 20.09
CA VAL A 289 -6.25 -3.05 19.61
C VAL A 289 -6.56 -4.51 19.31
N ALA A 290 -5.64 -5.24 18.69
CA ALA A 290 -5.80 -6.68 18.48
C ALA A 290 -5.95 -7.45 19.80
N GLU A 291 -5.17 -7.10 20.83
CA GLU A 291 -5.28 -7.70 22.16
C GLU A 291 -6.64 -7.38 22.81
N GLN A 292 -7.12 -6.14 22.71
CA GLN A 292 -8.45 -5.75 23.21
C GLN A 292 -9.60 -6.44 22.48
N LEU A 293 -9.40 -6.81 21.22
CA LEU A 293 -10.38 -7.53 20.39
C LEU A 293 -10.20 -9.05 20.43
N GLU A 294 -9.25 -9.55 21.23
CA GLU A 294 -8.90 -10.98 21.35
C GLU A 294 -8.52 -11.63 20.00
N ILE A 295 -7.76 -10.89 19.19
CA ILE A 295 -7.28 -11.35 17.87
C ILE A 295 -5.84 -11.81 17.98
N GLU A 296 -5.58 -13.05 17.55
CA GLU A 296 -4.22 -13.59 17.47
C GLU A 296 -3.51 -13.10 16.21
N ARG A 297 -2.29 -12.60 16.38
CA ARG A 297 -1.43 -12.20 15.25
C ARG A 297 -0.89 -13.43 14.53
N ILE A 298 -0.90 -13.36 13.20
CA ILE A 298 -0.35 -14.37 12.31
C ILE A 298 0.81 -13.75 11.53
N GLY A 299 2.02 -14.30 11.71
CA GLY A 299 3.25 -13.79 11.11
C GLY A 299 4.03 -12.82 12.01
N PRO A 300 5.20 -12.35 11.55
CA PRO A 300 6.08 -11.48 12.34
C PRO A 300 5.45 -10.10 12.58
N GLN A 301 5.59 -9.55 13.78
CA GLN A 301 5.15 -8.17 14.08
C GLN A 301 6.08 -7.16 13.38
N HIS A 302 5.56 -5.99 12.98
CA HIS A 302 6.33 -4.93 12.29
C HIS A 302 6.87 -5.39 10.93
N GLN A 303 6.01 -6.11 10.20
CA GLN A 303 6.19 -6.42 8.79
C GLN A 303 4.84 -6.26 8.11
N ALA A 304 4.83 -5.54 6.99
CA ALA A 304 3.59 -5.08 6.37
C ALA A 304 2.61 -6.22 6.05
N GLY A 305 3.10 -7.41 5.69
CA GLY A 305 2.24 -8.58 5.43
C GLY A 305 1.40 -8.94 6.66
N SER A 306 2.06 -9.26 7.76
CA SER A 306 1.42 -9.61 9.04
C SER A 306 0.56 -8.47 9.60
N ASP A 307 1.03 -7.23 9.52
CA ASP A 307 0.28 -6.06 9.99
C ASP A 307 -0.96 -5.77 9.13
N SER A 308 -0.89 -5.97 7.80
CA SER A 308 -2.07 -5.88 6.93
C SER A 308 -3.11 -6.97 7.25
N LEU A 309 -2.66 -8.19 7.57
CA LEU A 309 -3.53 -9.30 7.95
C LEU A 309 -4.23 -9.01 9.27
N LEU A 310 -3.49 -8.51 10.26
CA LEU A 310 -4.03 -8.12 11.55
C LEU A 310 -5.02 -6.94 11.43
N THR A 311 -4.72 -5.97 10.55
CA THR A 311 -5.60 -4.85 10.24
C THR A 311 -6.93 -5.31 9.66
N GLY A 312 -6.90 -6.27 8.74
CA GLY A 312 -8.12 -6.87 8.19
C GLY A 312 -8.95 -7.56 9.27
N ALA A 313 -8.32 -8.40 10.10
CA ALA A 313 -8.99 -9.09 11.19
C ALA A 313 -9.60 -8.10 12.21
N ALA A 314 -8.85 -7.06 12.59
CA ALA A 314 -9.30 -6.01 13.50
C ALA A 314 -10.51 -5.26 12.95
N PHE A 315 -10.52 -4.91 11.66
CA PHE A 315 -11.66 -4.27 11.03
C PHE A 315 -12.93 -5.10 11.13
N PHE A 316 -12.89 -6.38 10.71
CA PHE A 316 -14.09 -7.23 10.70
C PHE A 316 -14.59 -7.52 12.11
N LYS A 317 -13.67 -7.75 13.07
CA LYS A 317 -14.05 -7.95 14.47
C LYS A 317 -14.67 -6.71 15.10
N MET A 318 -14.09 -5.54 14.82
CA MET A 318 -14.64 -4.25 15.27
C MET A 318 -16.00 -3.97 14.63
N ARG A 319 -16.17 -4.28 13.34
CA ARG A 319 -17.44 -4.13 12.60
C ARG A 319 -18.56 -4.96 13.23
N GLU A 320 -18.27 -6.22 13.58
CA GLU A 320 -19.19 -7.13 14.29
C GLU A 320 -19.58 -6.53 15.65
N MET A 321 -18.60 -6.15 16.47
CA MET A 321 -18.82 -5.80 17.88
C MET A 321 -19.43 -4.41 18.10
N PHE A 322 -19.08 -3.42 17.28
CA PHE A 322 -19.39 -2.01 17.55
C PHE A 322 -20.30 -1.36 16.50
N PHE A 323 -20.51 -2.01 15.36
CA PHE A 323 -21.20 -1.43 14.22
C PHE A 323 -22.34 -2.30 13.66
N GLU A 324 -22.74 -3.36 14.37
CA GLU A 324 -23.86 -4.23 13.95
C GLU A 324 -23.70 -4.72 12.50
N ASP A 325 -22.47 -5.10 12.12
CA ASP A 325 -22.07 -5.53 10.78
C ASP A 325 -22.26 -4.49 9.65
N ASN A 326 -22.50 -3.22 9.99
CA ASN A 326 -22.78 -2.16 9.03
C ASN A 326 -22.02 -0.85 9.31
N ILE A 327 -21.13 -0.46 8.40
CA ILE A 327 -20.40 0.82 8.47
C ILE A 327 -21.13 1.89 7.66
N ASP A 328 -21.39 3.05 8.26
CA ASP A 328 -21.95 4.21 7.58
C ASP A 328 -20.90 4.90 6.70
N ASP A 329 -21.00 4.70 5.38
CA ASP A 329 -20.11 5.29 4.39
C ASP A 329 -20.07 6.81 4.46
N ALA A 330 -21.20 7.48 4.72
CA ALA A 330 -21.25 8.95 4.77
C ALA A 330 -20.41 9.51 5.93
N LYS A 331 -20.23 8.71 6.98
CA LYS A 331 -19.51 9.10 8.19
C LYS A 331 -18.05 8.67 8.21
N TYR A 332 -17.75 7.48 7.69
CA TYR A 332 -16.43 6.85 7.89
C TYR A 332 -15.60 6.71 6.61
N CYS A 333 -16.24 6.62 5.44
CA CYS A 333 -15.52 6.36 4.20
C CYS A 333 -14.61 7.54 3.82
N GLY A 334 -13.35 7.25 3.47
CA GLY A 334 -12.38 8.22 2.97
C GLY A 334 -11.71 9.08 4.04
N HIS A 335 -11.99 8.86 5.32
CA HIS A 335 -11.36 9.60 6.42
C HIS A 335 -10.08 8.89 6.87
N LEU A 336 -8.95 9.59 6.79
CA LEU A 336 -7.66 9.12 7.29
C LEU A 336 -7.42 9.69 8.69
N TYR A 337 -6.93 8.87 9.63
CA TYR A 337 -6.66 9.37 10.96
C TYR A 337 -5.55 10.43 10.93
N GLY A 338 -5.81 11.60 11.53
CA GLY A 338 -4.83 12.68 11.62
C GLY A 338 -4.73 13.57 10.37
N LEU A 339 -5.64 13.44 9.41
CA LEU A 339 -5.69 14.33 8.23
C LEU A 339 -7.13 14.80 7.95
N GLY A 340 -7.27 15.92 7.24
CA GLY A 340 -8.53 16.48 6.79
C GLY A 340 -9.26 17.42 7.78
N THR A 341 -10.17 18.23 7.24
CA THR A 341 -10.86 19.35 7.93
C THR A 341 -11.96 18.95 8.91
N SER A 342 -12.35 17.68 8.99
CA SER A 342 -13.24 17.17 10.06
C SER A 342 -12.56 17.16 11.45
N TYR A 343 -11.34 17.68 11.53
CA TYR A 343 -10.57 17.82 12.76
C TYR A 343 -10.97 19.08 13.53
N VAL A 344 -11.95 18.94 14.43
CA VAL A 344 -12.08 19.83 15.61
C VAL A 344 -11.74 19.01 16.83
N GLN A 345 -10.48 19.09 17.27
CA GLN A 345 -10.10 18.59 18.59
C GLN A 345 -10.38 19.70 19.60
N ASN A 346 -11.25 19.44 20.58
CA ASN A 346 -11.37 20.26 21.77
C ASN A 346 -10.04 20.23 22.53
N GLY A 347 -9.24 21.29 22.38
CA GLY A 347 -8.39 21.87 23.41
C GLY A 347 -7.41 20.96 24.16
N SER A 348 -6.85 19.94 23.52
CA SER A 348 -5.73 19.17 24.09
C SER A 348 -4.59 19.22 23.08
N GLY A 349 -3.50 19.93 23.42
CA GLY A 349 -2.32 20.01 22.56
C GLY A 349 -1.84 18.62 22.17
N TYR A 350 -1.59 18.42 20.88
CA TYR A 350 -1.07 17.16 20.36
C TYR A 350 0.35 16.96 20.88
N ASP A 351 0.51 16.00 21.78
CA ASP A 351 1.80 15.56 22.27
C ASP A 351 2.43 14.70 21.17
N LEU A 352 3.42 15.24 20.47
CA LEU A 352 4.10 14.57 19.36
C LEU A 352 4.68 13.20 19.77
N ASN A 353 4.97 13.02 21.07
CA ASN A 353 5.38 11.75 21.66
C ASN A 353 4.33 10.64 21.48
N ASN A 354 3.04 10.98 21.46
CA ASN A 354 1.97 9.98 21.26
C ASN A 354 1.80 9.53 19.80
N TYR A 355 2.21 10.33 18.80
CA TYR A 355 2.21 9.88 17.40
C TYR A 355 3.34 8.87 17.17
N VAL A 356 4.49 9.13 17.79
CA VAL A 356 5.72 8.35 17.69
C VAL A 356 5.60 6.98 18.40
N SER A 357 4.96 6.94 19.58
CA SER A 357 4.80 5.69 20.35
C SER A 357 3.66 4.79 19.89
N ASN A 358 2.66 5.31 19.15
CA ASN A 358 1.48 4.54 18.73
C ASN A 358 1.51 4.08 17.27
N ASN A 359 2.50 4.54 16.49
CA ASN A 359 2.89 3.90 15.24
C ASN A 359 4.01 2.92 15.54
N SER A 360 3.96 1.77 14.87
CA SER A 360 4.92 0.68 14.97
C SER A 360 6.37 1.07 14.66
N HIS A 361 6.67 2.32 14.24
CA HIS A 361 7.86 2.64 13.43
C HIS A 361 8.72 3.83 13.85
N THR A 362 8.62 4.34 15.08
CA THR A 362 9.51 5.43 15.52
C THR A 362 9.93 5.34 17.00
N PRO A 363 11.21 5.11 17.29
CA PRO A 363 11.79 5.33 18.61
C PRO A 363 11.97 6.82 18.97
N VAL A 364 12.39 7.06 20.22
CA VAL A 364 12.17 8.30 20.98
C VAL A 364 13.40 9.22 20.92
N LEU A 365 13.38 10.20 20.01
CA LEU A 365 14.47 11.18 19.84
C LEU A 365 14.32 12.48 20.68
N LEU A 366 13.54 12.50 21.77
CA LEU A 366 13.08 13.78 22.36
C LEU A 366 13.63 14.17 23.76
N ASN A 367 14.59 13.44 24.35
CA ASN A 367 15.05 13.76 25.71
C ASN A 367 16.40 14.48 25.85
N SER A 368 17.13 14.78 24.77
CA SER A 368 18.53 15.26 24.88
C SER A 368 18.78 16.75 24.58
N LEU A 369 17.80 17.54 24.13
CA LEU A 369 18.05 18.95 23.75
C LEU A 369 17.42 20.01 24.67
N ASN A 370 16.55 19.63 25.61
CA ASN A 370 15.93 20.60 26.54
C ASN A 370 16.77 20.90 27.80
N ASN A 371 17.92 20.24 27.99
CA ASN A 371 18.76 20.45 29.17
C ASN A 371 19.87 21.49 28.98
N GLU A 372 20.11 22.02 27.78
CA GLU A 372 21.16 23.03 27.57
C GLU A 372 20.67 24.49 27.63
N GLU A 373 19.36 24.76 27.54
CA GLU A 373 18.84 26.14 27.63
C GLU A 373 18.61 26.64 29.07
N ASN A 374 18.66 25.76 30.09
CA ASN A 374 18.47 26.15 31.50
C ASN A 374 19.78 26.35 32.30
N ALA A 375 20.95 26.29 31.66
CA ALA A 375 22.25 26.41 32.34
C ALA A 375 22.96 27.76 32.17
N SER A 376 22.36 28.76 31.49
CA SER A 376 23.03 30.03 31.15
C SER A 376 22.41 31.29 31.79
N SER A 377 21.72 31.18 32.94
CA SER A 377 21.23 32.34 33.69
C SER A 377 21.55 32.29 35.18
N SER A 378 22.83 32.25 35.54
CA SER A 378 23.24 32.59 36.91
C SER A 378 24.69 33.07 36.98
N HIS A 379 24.94 34.34 36.62
CA HIS A 379 25.99 35.15 37.26
C HIS A 379 25.83 36.63 36.91
N HIS A 380 25.36 37.41 37.89
CA HIS A 380 25.92 38.69 38.37
C HIS A 380 24.85 39.71 38.78
N THR A 381 24.73 39.92 40.09
CA THR A 381 24.70 41.26 40.69
C THR A 381 25.39 41.20 42.06
N ALA A 382 26.15 42.26 42.32
CA ALA A 382 27.15 42.40 43.36
C ALA A 382 26.59 42.68 44.76
N SER A 383 27.39 42.32 45.78
CA SER A 383 27.87 43.22 46.84
C SER A 383 29.18 42.68 47.39
#